data_AF-A0A7W3TT33-F1
#
_entry.id   AF-A0A7W3TT33-F1
#
_cell.length_a   1.000
_cell.length_b   1.000
_cell.length_c   1.000
_cell.angle_alpha   90.00
_cell.angle_beta   90.00
_cell.angle_gamma   90.00
#
_symmetry.space_group_name_H-M   'P 1'
#
loop_
_entity.id
_entity.type
_entity.pdbx_description
1 polymer ?
#
loop_
_entity_poly.entity_id
_entity_poly.type
_entity_poly.pdbx_seq_one_letter_code
_entity_poly.pdbx_strand_id
1 'polypeptide(L)' 'MDITSFQELRDWLAGRHYTLEKLKSHLILKHQGQELAIITPPDKYQVKNVEMTFNEWVEFNKCIRNIRHYLIAQEKS' A
#
# COMPACT_ATOMS: atom_id res chain seq x y z
N MET A 1 -7.21 10.52 8.89
CA MET A 1 -5.90 11.13 8.57
C MET A 1 -5.79 11.06 7.07
N ASP A 2 -5.92 12.21 6.41
CA ASP A 2 -5.87 12.28 4.96
C ASP A 2 -4.39 12.32 4.57
N ILE A 3 -3.90 11.21 4.02
CA ILE A 3 -2.52 11.11 3.52
C ILE A 3 -2.53 11.77 2.14
N THR A 4 -2.06 13.01 2.07
CA THR A 4 -2.16 13.84 0.86
C THR A 4 -0.90 13.76 0.02
N SER A 5 0.23 13.37 0.60
CA SER A 5 1.50 13.18 -0.11
C SER A 5 1.99 11.72 -0.12
N PHE A 6 2.76 11.39 -1.15
CA PHE A 6 3.39 10.07 -1.26
C PHE A 6 4.41 9.81 -0.14
N GLN A 7 5.09 10.85 0.35
CA GLN A 7 6.08 10.73 1.41
C GLN A 7 5.42 10.37 2.74
N GLU A 8 4.33 11.05 3.11
CA GLU A 8 3.55 10.71 4.31
C GLU A 8 3.03 9.27 4.26
N LEU A 9 2.60 8.79 3.09
CA LEU A 9 2.19 7.41 2.91
C LEU A 9 3.35 6.45 3.20
N ARG A 10 4.54 6.73 2.65
CA ARG A 10 5.72 5.91 2.88
C ARG A 10 6.14 5.89 4.34
N ASP A 11 6.12 7.03 5.02
CA ASP A 11 6.50 7.12 6.44
C ASP A 11 5.51 6.37 7.33
N TRP A 12 4.21 6.49 7.04
CA TRP A 12 3.16 5.75 7.76
C TRP A 12 3.28 4.23 7.57
N LEU A 13 3.66 3.77 6.38
CA LEU A 13 3.92 2.35 6.08
C LEU A 13 5.22 1.85 6.74
N ALA A 14 6.27 2.67 6.74
CA ALA A 14 7.56 2.33 7.34
C ALA A 14 7.44 2.09 8.85
N GLY A 15 6.61 2.86 9.55
CA GLY A 15 6.27 2.64 10.96
C GLY A 15 5.57 1.30 11.25
N ARG A 16 5.19 0.55 10.21
CA ARG A 16 4.57 -0.79 10.27
C ARG A 16 5.43 -1.86 9.60
N HIS A 17 6.68 -1.55 9.25
CA HIS A 17 7.61 -2.43 8.54
C HIS A 17 7.19 -2.77 7.09
N TYR A 18 6.29 -1.97 6.50
CA TYR A 18 5.95 -2.06 5.08
C TYR A 18 6.74 -1.04 4.29
N THR A 19 7.05 -1.38 3.03
CA THR A 19 7.62 -0.44 2.08
C THR A 19 6.74 -0.34 0.84
N LEU A 20 6.72 0.84 0.23
CA LEU A 20 5.95 1.13 -0.97
C LEU A 20 6.89 1.63 -2.05
N GLU A 21 6.97 0.89 -3.14
CA GLU A 21 7.75 1.26 -4.32
C GLU A 21 6.82 1.75 -5.43
N LYS A 22 7.18 2.85 -6.09
CA LYS A 22 6.45 3.37 -7.23
C LYS A 22 7.17 2.96 -8.52
N LEU A 23 6.53 2.12 -9.32
CA LEU A 23 7.04 1.66 -10.62
C LEU A 23 6.12 2.15 -11.73
N LYS A 24 6.52 3.18 -12.47
CA LYS A 24 5.79 3.78 -13.60
C LYS A 24 4.28 3.96 -13.34
N SER A 25 3.47 2.94 -13.64
CA SER A 25 2.01 2.90 -13.57
C SER A 25 1.42 2.15 -12.36
N HIS A 26 2.24 1.57 -11.49
CA HIS A 26 1.77 0.78 -10.34
C HIS A 26 2.62 1.03 -9.09
N LEU A 27 2.04 0.66 -7.95
CA LEU A 27 2.72 0.65 -6.66
C LEU A 27 2.92 -0.79 -6.21
N ILE A 28 4.06 -1.10 -5.60
CA ILE A 28 4.34 -2.41 -5.02
C ILE A 28 4.45 -2.25 -3.51
N LEU A 29 3.57 -2.93 -2.79
CA LEU A 29 3.61 -3.05 -1.34
C LEU A 29 4.45 -4.27 -0.96
N LYS A 30 5.49 -4.05 -0.17
CA LYS A 30 6.36 -5.10 0.35
C LYS A 30 6.35 -5.11 1.87
N HIS A 31 6.60 -6.27 2.46
CA HIS A 31 6.84 -6.46 3.89
C HIS A 31 8.08 -7.33 4.06
N GLN A 32 9.06 -6.86 4.84
CA GLN A 32 10.33 -7.57 5.04
C GLN A 32 11.04 -7.99 3.74
N GLY A 33 10.92 -7.17 2.68
CA GLY A 33 11.50 -7.44 1.36
C GLY A 33 10.66 -8.34 0.45
N GLN A 34 9.59 -8.97 0.95
CA GLN A 34 8.67 -9.79 0.17
C GLN A 34 7.55 -8.94 -0.44
N GLU A 35 7.28 -9.13 -1.74
CA GLU A 35 6.13 -8.49 -2.40
C GLU A 35 4.82 -9.12 -1.95
N LEU A 36 3.93 -8.29 -1.41
CA LEU A 36 2.61 -8.72 -0.95
C LEU A 36 1.51 -8.32 -1.93
N ALA A 37 1.60 -7.13 -2.51
CA ALA A 37 0.60 -6.66 -3.45
C ALA A 37 1.16 -5.71 -4.50
N ILE A 38 0.57 -5.80 -5.69
CA ILE A 38 0.74 -4.83 -6.78
C ILE A 38 -0.57 -4.03 -6.87
N ILE A 39 -0.49 -2.72 -6.69
CA ILE A 39 -1.62 -1.79 -6.72
C ILE A 39 -1.54 -0.99 -8.02
N THR A 40 -2.57 -1.15 -8.85
CA THR A 40 -2.76 -0.42 -10.11
C THR A 40 -3.88 0.61 -9.91
N PRO A 41 -3.57 1.91 -9.99
CA PRO A 41 -4.57 2.96 -9.89
C PRO A 41 -5.73 2.75 -10.90
N PRO A 42 -6.94 3.22 -10.59
CA PRO A 42 -7.30 3.99 -9.38
C PRO A 42 -7.51 3.14 -8.13
N ASP A 43 -7.90 1.86 -8.31
CA ASP A 43 -8.42 1.05 -7.20
C ASP A 43 -8.21 -0.47 -7.36
N LYS A 44 -7.40 -0.89 -8.32
CA LYS A 44 -7.17 -2.31 -8.54
C LYS A 44 -5.94 -2.74 -7.76
N TYR A 45 -5.98 -3.92 -7.16
CA TYR A 45 -4.78 -4.53 -6.59
C TYR A 45 -4.81 -6.05 -6.78
N GLN A 46 -3.61 -6.62 -6.89
CA GLN A 46 -3.38 -8.05 -6.95
C GLN A 46 -2.57 -8.44 -5.73
N VAL A 47 -3.13 -9.31 -4.89
CA VAL A 47 -2.42 -9.88 -3.74
C VAL A 47 -1.62 -11.08 -4.22
N LYS A 48 -0.35 -11.18 -3.84
CA LYS A 48 0.48 -12.34 -4.12
C LYS A 48 0.05 -13.50 -3.21
N ASN A 49 0.28 -14.74 -3.64
CA ASN A 49 -0.02 -15.92 -2.83
C ASN A 49 1.00 -16.03 -1.69
N VAL A 50 0.74 -15.33 -0.59
CA VAL A 50 1.58 -15.28 0.60
C VAL A 50 0.73 -15.72 1.79
N GLU A 51 1.21 -16.70 2.54
CA GLU A 51 0.56 -17.09 3.79
C GLU A 51 0.72 -15.97 4.82
N MET A 52 -0.40 -15.52 5.37
CA MET A 52 -0.45 -14.52 6.42
C MET A 52 -1.30 -15.05 7.56
N THR A 53 -0.89 -14.78 8.79
CA THR A 53 -1.77 -14.92 9.95
C THR A 53 -2.93 -13.93 9.85
N PHE A 54 -3.99 -14.15 10.62
CA PHE A 54 -5.12 -13.22 10.67
C PHE A 54 -4.69 -11.78 11.03
N ASN A 55 -3.77 -11.62 11.98
CA ASN A 55 -3.29 -10.30 12.40
C ASN A 55 -2.52 -9.60 11.28
N GLU A 56 -1.64 -10.33 10.58
CA GLU A 56 -0.90 -9.79 9.43
C GLU A 56 -1.85 -9.43 8.30
N TRP A 57 -2.89 -10.23 8.06
CA TRP A 57 -3.92 -9.94 7.09
C TRP A 57 -4.67 -8.64 7.43
N VAL A 58 -5.00 -8.42 8.71
CA VAL A 58 -5.65 -7.19 9.16
C VAL A 58 -4.75 -5.96 8.94
N GLU A 59 -3.47 -6.05 9.30
CA GLU A 59 -2.51 -4.95 9.07
C GLU A 59 -2.27 -4.69 7.59
N PHE A 60 -2.14 -5.74 6.77
CA PHE A 60 -2.04 -5.64 5.32
C PHE A 60 -3.25 -4.89 4.73
N ASN A 61 -4.47 -5.21 5.15
CA ASN A 61 -5.67 -4.52 4.67
C ASN A 61 -5.72 -3.04 5.09
N LYS A 62 -5.21 -2.69 6.27
CA LYS A 62 -5.07 -1.27 6.68
C LYS A 62 -4.11 -0.53 5.74
N CYS A 63 -3.02 -1.17 5.35
CA CYS A 63 -2.05 -0.60 4.39
C CYS A 63 -2.67 -0.38 3.02
N ILE A 64 -3.37 -1.39 2.47
CA ILE A 64 -4.07 -1.27 1.19
C ILE A 64 -5.09 -0.13 1.22
N ARG A 65 -5.89 -0.02 2.28
CA ARG A 65 -6.88 1.06 2.43
C ARG A 65 -6.24 2.45 2.35
N ASN A 66 -5.12 2.66 3.05
CA ASN A 66 -4.45 3.96 3.05
C ASN A 66 -3.78 4.28 1.71
N ILE A 67 -3.23 3.28 1.02
CA ILE A 67 -2.71 3.44 -0.35
C ILE A 67 -3.85 3.87 -1.29
N ARG A 68 -5.03 3.23 -1.19
CA ARG A 68 -6.21 3.60 -1.99
C ARG A 68 -6.67 5.02 -1.71
N HIS A 69 -6.75 5.44 -0.44
CA HIS A 69 -7.13 6.81 -0.09
C HIS A 69 -6.18 7.85 -0.70
N TYR A 70 -4.87 7.58 -0.64
CA TYR A 70 -3.87 8.41 -1.31
C TYR A 70 -4.11 8.48 -2.83
N LEU A 71 -4.35 7.35 -3.49
CA LEU A 71 -4.63 7.32 -4.94
C LEU A 71 -5.87 8.14 -5.30
N ILE A 72 -6.96 8.00 -4.52
CA ILE A 72 -8.19 8.77 -4.73
C ILE A 72 -7.97 10.28 -4.53
N ALA A 73 -7.16 10.67 -3.55
CA ALA A 73 -6.83 12.07 -3.30
C ALA A 73 -6.04 12.70 -4.47
N GLN A 74 -5.19 11.91 -5.13
CA GLN A 74 -4.42 12.34 -6.30
C GLN A 74 -5.29 12.51 -7.56
N GLU A 75 -6.38 11.76 -7.71
CA GLU A 75 -7.32 11.94 -8.85
C GLU A 75 -8.19 13.19 -8.72
N LYS A 76 -8.37 13.70 -7.50
CA LYS A 76 -9.20 14.88 -7.21
C LYS A 76 -8.43 16.19 -7.21
N SER A 77 -7.10 16.14 -7.34
CA SER A 77 -6.18 17.29 -7.33
C SER A 77 -5.82 17.70 -8.75
#